data_AF-A0A968YDU8-F1
#
_entry.id   AF-A0A968YDU8-F1
#
_cell.length_a   1.000
_cell.length_b   1.000
_cell.length_c   1.000
_cell.angle_alpha   90.00
_cell.angle_beta   90.00
_cell.angle_gamma   90.00
#
_symmetry.space_group_name_H-M   'P 1'
#
loop_
_entity.id
_entity.type
_entity.pdbx_description
1 polymer ?
#
loop_
_entity_poly.entity_id
_entity_poly.type
_entity_poly.pdbx_seq_one_letter_code
_entity_poly.pdbx_strand_id
1 'polypeptide(L)'
;MNIRTSETNQHRIPFIALVPFLLITFGLTWGVFALFILFQEQMTAIFGEVTGQHPLFILAVWTPAIAAFISVTYHSGLGSLRRYLSRLLLWRCPLAWYAFLTVGIPLLFYSGSALKGNLFAEPFPFTSVQSLILALALTMITPCRHKHNFYHRISASYIYQYFSDFKI
;
A
#
# COMPACT_ATOMS: atom_id res chain seq x y z
N MET A 1 31.27 12.13 -38.42
CA MET A 1 30.39 11.13 -37.81
C MET A 1 30.18 11.54 -36.36
N ASN A 2 29.02 12.08 -36.01
CA ASN A 2 28.78 12.77 -34.73
C ASN A 2 27.99 11.83 -33.80
N ILE A 3 28.63 11.30 -32.76
CA ILE A 3 28.00 10.40 -31.79
C ILE A 3 27.13 11.27 -30.88
N ARG A 4 25.81 11.26 -31.12
CA ARG A 4 24.84 11.80 -30.16
C ARG A 4 24.86 10.88 -28.93
N THR A 5 25.58 11.28 -27.89
CA THR A 5 25.37 10.79 -26.53
C THR A 5 23.94 11.12 -26.16
N SER A 6 23.06 10.12 -26.28
CA SER A 6 21.71 10.20 -25.73
C SER A 6 21.85 10.15 -24.22
N GLU A 7 22.03 11.32 -23.60
CA GLU A 7 21.83 11.47 -22.18
C GLU A 7 20.37 11.13 -21.88
N THR A 8 20.14 9.87 -21.51
CA THR A 8 18.93 9.47 -20.82
C THR A 8 18.97 10.16 -19.47
N ASN A 9 18.57 11.43 -19.44
CA ASN A 9 18.27 12.18 -18.24
C ASN A 9 17.04 11.53 -17.60
N GLN A 10 17.25 10.34 -17.03
CA GLN A 10 16.32 9.72 -16.11
C GLN A 10 16.13 10.74 -15.00
N HIS A 11 14.99 11.41 -14.99
CA HIS A 11 14.48 12.14 -13.82
C HIS A 11 14.33 11.11 -12.68
N ARG A 12 15.44 10.73 -12.06
CA ARG A 12 15.46 9.99 -10.80
C ARG A 12 15.15 11.03 -9.76
N ILE A 13 13.94 10.96 -9.22
CA ILE A 13 13.61 11.71 -8.02
C ILE A 13 14.67 11.29 -6.98
N PRO A 14 15.47 12.25 -6.45
CA PRO A 14 16.54 11.92 -5.53
C PRO A 14 15.94 11.25 -4.29
N PHE A 15 16.63 10.27 -3.74
CA PHE A 15 16.16 9.52 -2.55
C PHE A 15 15.81 10.44 -1.38
N ILE A 16 16.46 11.61 -1.31
CA ILE A 16 16.19 12.67 -0.35
C ILE A 16 14.73 13.17 -0.38
N ALA A 17 14.01 13.04 -1.49
CA ALA A 17 12.60 13.40 -1.59
C ALA A 17 11.68 12.50 -0.73
N LEU A 18 12.19 11.36 -0.24
CA LEU A 18 11.48 10.54 0.75
C LEU A 18 11.51 11.13 2.14
N VAL A 19 12.46 12.01 2.46
CA VAL A 19 12.56 12.65 3.78
C VAL A 19 11.30 13.44 4.13
N PRO A 20 10.80 14.38 3.30
CA PRO A 20 9.55 15.09 3.62
C PRO A 20 8.36 14.14 3.71
N PHE A 21 8.28 13.13 2.85
CA PHE A 21 7.25 12.10 2.92
C PHE A 21 7.25 11.37 4.27
N LEU A 22 8.42 10.91 4.72
CA LEU A 22 8.60 10.18 5.98
C LEU A 22 8.34 11.08 7.18
N LEU A 23 8.83 12.33 7.17
CA LEU A 23 8.61 13.27 8.27
C LEU A 23 7.12 13.60 8.44
N ILE A 24 6.40 13.84 7.34
CA ILE A 24 4.96 14.09 7.39
C ILE A 24 4.23 12.83 7.87
N THR A 25 4.53 11.67 7.28
CA THR A 25 3.88 10.40 7.64
C THR A 25 4.10 10.04 9.10
N PHE A 26 5.35 10.05 9.54
CA PHE A 26 5.71 9.74 10.90
C PHE A 26 5.16 10.77 11.88
N GLY A 27 5.38 12.07 11.61
CA GLY A 27 4.98 13.15 12.50
C GLY A 27 3.48 13.24 12.73
N LEU A 28 2.67 13.07 11.68
CA LEU A 28 1.21 13.09 11.82
C LEU A 28 0.67 11.82 12.49
N THR A 29 1.13 10.62 12.10
CA THR A 29 0.66 9.38 12.73
C THR A 29 1.06 9.32 14.20
N TRP A 30 2.33 9.57 14.53
CA TRP A 30 2.79 9.59 15.93
C TRP A 30 2.27 10.79 16.70
N GLY A 31 2.08 11.94 16.06
CA GLY A 31 1.46 13.11 16.69
C GLY A 31 0.04 12.82 17.13
N VAL A 32 -0.76 12.15 16.28
CA VAL A 32 -2.10 11.69 16.64
C VAL A 32 -2.05 10.69 17.80
N PHE A 33 -1.15 9.69 17.75
CA PHE A 33 -1.02 8.74 18.85
C PHE A 33 -0.56 9.39 20.16
N ALA A 34 0.39 10.31 20.11
CA ALA A 34 0.83 11.06 21.28
C ALA A 34 -0.33 11.88 21.87
N LEU A 35 -1.18 12.48 21.04
CA LEU A 35 -2.39 13.16 21.50
C LEU A 35 -3.32 12.23 22.28
N PHE A 36 -3.53 11.00 21.81
CA PHE A 36 -4.36 10.03 22.52
C PHE A 36 -3.70 9.49 23.79
N ILE A 37 -2.38 9.29 23.79
CA ILE A 37 -1.66 8.81 24.97
C ILE A 37 -1.64 9.87 26.08
N LEU A 38 -1.46 11.14 25.71
CA LEU A 38 -1.27 12.24 26.68
C LEU A 38 -2.59 12.90 27.08
N PHE A 39 -3.58 12.96 26.19
CA PHE A 39 -4.84 13.71 26.38
C PHE A 39 -6.06 12.83 26.11
N GLN A 40 -6.02 11.57 26.55
CA GLN A 40 -7.08 10.60 26.26
C GLN A 40 -8.47 11.12 26.63
N GLU A 41 -8.64 11.65 27.85
CA GLU A 41 -9.93 12.13 28.35
C GLU A 41 -10.48 13.30 27.51
N GLN A 42 -9.63 14.27 27.17
CA GLN A 42 -10.01 15.42 26.34
C GLN A 42 -10.34 15.00 24.92
N MET A 43 -9.58 14.07 24.34
CA MET A 43 -9.86 13.54 23.01
C MET A 43 -11.19 12.78 23.00
N THR A 44 -11.48 11.97 24.02
CA THR A 44 -12.76 11.28 24.14
C THR A 44 -13.95 12.22 24.36
N ALA A 45 -13.75 13.33 25.09
CA ALA A 45 -14.80 14.32 25.31
C ALA A 45 -15.15 15.10 24.03
N ILE A 46 -14.16 15.39 23.18
CA ILE A 46 -14.34 16.21 21.96
C ILE A 46 -14.74 15.34 20.77
N PHE A 47 -14.11 14.18 20.60
CA PHE A 47 -14.24 13.33 19.40
C PHE A 47 -14.94 11.99 19.66
N GLY A 48 -15.20 11.64 20.92
CA GLY A 48 -15.81 10.36 21.30
C GLY A 48 -14.80 9.23 21.49
N GLU A 49 -15.31 8.03 21.77
CA GLU A 49 -14.47 6.84 21.97
C GLU A 49 -13.71 6.44 20.69
N VAL A 50 -12.49 5.93 20.87
CA VAL A 50 -11.63 5.50 19.77
C VAL A 50 -12.19 4.23 19.14
N THR A 51 -12.94 4.42 18.06
CA THR A 51 -13.45 3.36 17.19
C THR A 51 -12.85 3.49 15.79
N GLY A 52 -13.06 2.50 14.92
CA GLY A 52 -12.58 2.56 13.52
C GLY A 52 -13.15 3.74 12.71
N GLN A 53 -14.20 4.40 13.20
CA GLN A 53 -14.80 5.59 12.58
C GLN A 53 -14.29 6.90 13.18
N HIS A 54 -13.37 6.83 14.15
CA HIS A 54 -12.86 8.02 14.82
C HIS A 54 -12.08 8.90 13.82
N PRO A 55 -12.41 10.20 13.71
CA PRO A 55 -11.85 11.07 12.67
C PRO A 55 -10.32 11.17 12.74
N LEU A 56 -9.74 11.27 13.94
CA LEU A 56 -8.29 11.26 14.13
C LEU A 56 -7.64 9.90 13.79
N PHE A 57 -8.34 8.78 14.03
CA PHE A 57 -7.85 7.46 13.63
C PHE A 57 -7.80 7.34 12.10
N ILE A 58 -8.86 7.80 11.43
CA ILE A 58 -8.90 7.89 9.96
C ILE A 58 -7.75 8.79 9.47
N LEU A 59 -7.54 9.96 10.07
CA LEU A 59 -6.43 10.85 9.72
C LEU A 59 -5.08 10.14 9.82
N ALA A 60 -4.82 9.44 10.93
CA ALA A 60 -3.58 8.71 11.16
C ALA A 60 -3.35 7.60 10.12
N VAL A 61 -4.41 6.87 9.75
CA VAL A 61 -4.36 5.82 8.70
C VAL A 61 -4.11 6.41 7.31
N TRP A 62 -4.72 7.55 7.01
CA TRP A 62 -4.62 8.20 5.69
C TRP A 62 -3.40 9.11 5.54
N THR A 63 -2.61 9.26 6.60
CA THR A 63 -1.43 10.12 6.63
C THR A 63 -0.45 9.83 5.48
N PRO A 64 -0.08 8.57 5.15
CA PRO A 64 0.84 8.30 4.04
C PRO A 64 0.29 8.80 2.70
N ALA A 65 -1.03 8.73 2.48
CA ALA A 65 -1.65 9.26 1.27
C ALA A 65 -1.50 10.78 1.22
N ILE A 66 -1.84 11.47 2.31
CA ILE A 66 -1.69 12.93 2.43
C ILE A 66 -0.23 13.35 2.20
N ALA A 67 0.73 12.65 2.83
CA ALA A 67 2.15 12.90 2.67
C ALA A 67 2.61 12.70 1.23
N ALA A 68 2.11 11.69 0.52
CA ALA A 68 2.39 11.47 -0.89
C ALA A 68 1.84 12.61 -1.76
N PHE A 69 0.60 13.05 -1.53
CA PHE A 69 0.02 14.18 -2.26
C PHE A 69 0.85 15.45 -2.08
N ILE A 70 1.18 15.81 -0.84
CA ILE A 70 1.99 16.99 -0.52
C ILE A 70 3.38 16.88 -1.18
N SER A 71 4.05 15.72 -1.05
CA SER A 71 5.40 15.54 -1.57
C SER A 71 5.44 15.60 -3.10
N VAL A 72 4.46 14.99 -3.78
CA VAL A 72 4.40 14.95 -5.25
C VAL A 72 4.02 16.32 -5.84
N THR A 73 3.07 17.03 -5.23
CA THR A 73 2.69 18.38 -5.70
C THR A 73 3.83 19.37 -5.49
N TYR A 74 4.51 19.32 -4.36
CA TYR A 74 5.61 20.23 -4.02
C TYR A 74 6.82 20.09 -4.95
N HIS A 75 7.24 18.87 -5.28
CA HIS A 75 8.46 18.65 -6.08
C HIS A 75 8.25 18.71 -7.59
N SER A 76 7.04 18.47 -8.10
CA SER A 76 6.89 18.19 -9.53
C SER A 76 5.54 18.64 -10.15
N GLY A 77 4.72 19.38 -9.39
CA GLY A 77 3.50 20.04 -9.86
C GLY A 77 2.35 19.10 -10.26
N LEU A 78 1.24 19.69 -10.75
CA LEU A 78 -0.01 18.98 -11.06
C LEU A 78 0.15 17.89 -12.15
N GLY A 79 1.06 18.10 -13.12
CA GLY A 79 1.34 17.10 -14.16
C GLY A 79 1.89 15.79 -13.61
N SER A 80 2.73 15.87 -12.58
CA SER A 80 3.30 14.71 -11.90
C SER A 80 2.30 14.04 -10.98
N LEU A 81 1.40 14.80 -10.36
CA LEU A 81 0.28 14.24 -9.61
C LEU A 81 -0.64 13.41 -10.52
N ARG A 82 -0.97 13.91 -11.72
CA ARG A 82 -1.74 13.14 -12.71
C ARG A 82 -1.01 11.86 -13.13
N ARG A 83 0.31 11.91 -13.28
CA ARG A 83 1.13 10.72 -13.59
C ARG A 83 1.25 9.75 -12.42
N TYR A 84 1.24 10.25 -11.18
CA TYR A 84 1.20 9.45 -9.97
C TYR A 84 -0.13 8.71 -9.85
N LEU A 85 -1.25 9.44 -9.99
CA LEU A 85 -2.60 8.86 -9.96
C LEU A 85 -2.89 7.95 -11.15
N SER A 86 -2.31 8.20 -12.33
CA SER A 86 -2.48 7.29 -13.48
C SER A 86 -1.87 5.90 -13.25
N ARG A 87 -0.95 5.75 -12.28
CA ARG A 87 -0.45 4.44 -11.85
C ARG A 87 -1.49 3.63 -11.08
N LEU A 88 -2.46 4.27 -10.42
CA LEU A 88 -3.61 3.57 -9.83
C LEU A 88 -4.46 2.87 -10.90
N LEU A 89 -4.36 3.30 -12.16
CA LEU A 89 -5.02 2.67 -13.31
C LEU A 89 -4.14 1.63 -14.04
N LEU A 90 -2.90 1.40 -13.60
CA LEU A 90 -2.03 0.36 -14.16
C LEU A 90 -2.42 -1.00 -13.60
N TRP A 91 -3.43 -1.58 -14.23
CA TRP A 91 -4.07 -2.81 -13.81
C TRP A 91 -3.34 -4.07 -14.26
N ARG A 92 -2.32 -4.50 -13.51
CA ARG A 92 -1.62 -5.77 -13.77
C ARG A 92 -1.52 -6.61 -12.51
N CYS A 93 -2.42 -7.57 -12.36
CA CYS A 93 -2.28 -8.63 -11.38
C CYS A 93 -2.23 -9.98 -12.10
N PRO A 94 -1.15 -10.78 -11.94
CA PRO A 94 -1.13 -12.16 -12.43
C PRO A 94 -2.15 -12.99 -11.63
N LEU A 95 -2.71 -14.04 -12.25
CA LEU A 95 -3.68 -14.93 -11.60
C LEU A 95 -3.14 -15.54 -10.29
N ALA A 96 -1.83 -15.79 -10.23
CA ALA A 96 -1.14 -16.25 -9.03
C ALA A 96 -1.25 -15.27 -7.85
N TRP A 97 -1.26 -13.95 -8.11
CA TRP A 97 -1.45 -12.94 -7.06
C TRP A 97 -2.86 -13.01 -6.47
N TYR A 98 -3.87 -13.22 -7.32
CA TYR A 98 -5.24 -13.43 -6.85
C TYR A 98 -5.36 -14.70 -6.01
N ALA A 99 -4.79 -15.82 -6.46
CA ALA A 99 -4.78 -17.06 -5.68
C ALA A 99 -4.08 -16.90 -4.32
N PHE A 100 -2.99 -16.14 -4.27
CA PHE A 100 -2.32 -15.82 -3.02
C PHE A 100 -3.20 -14.96 -2.08
N LEU A 101 -3.89 -13.95 -2.59
CA LEU A 101 -4.79 -13.13 -1.77
C LEU A 101 -6.01 -13.92 -1.27
N THR A 102 -6.59 -14.77 -2.11
CA THR A 102 -7.81 -15.52 -1.77
C THR A 102 -7.55 -16.75 -0.92
N VAL A 103 -6.40 -17.42 -1.08
CA VAL A 103 -6.09 -18.67 -0.37
C VAL A 103 -4.96 -18.46 0.63
N GLY A 104 -3.90 -17.76 0.24
CA GLY A 104 -2.72 -17.52 1.09
C GLY A 104 -3.04 -16.70 2.34
N ILE A 105 -3.78 -15.58 2.20
CA ILE A 105 -4.15 -14.75 3.37
C ILE A 105 -5.03 -15.54 4.35
N PRO A 106 -6.12 -16.21 3.93
CA PRO A 106 -6.91 -17.01 4.85
C PRO A 106 -6.11 -18.16 5.49
N LEU A 107 -5.29 -18.88 4.72
CA LEU A 107 -4.47 -19.96 5.27
C LEU A 107 -3.53 -19.46 6.37
N LEU A 108 -2.89 -18.31 6.16
CA LEU A 108 -2.00 -17.71 7.16
C LEU A 108 -2.78 -17.39 8.44
N PHE A 109 -3.98 -16.82 8.30
CA PHE A 109 -4.84 -16.50 9.42
C PHE A 109 -5.29 -17.74 10.20
N TYR A 110 -5.79 -18.78 9.50
CA TYR A 110 -6.18 -20.05 10.13
C TYR A 110 -5.00 -20.76 10.79
N SER A 111 -3.82 -20.72 10.18
CA SER A 111 -2.60 -21.28 10.77
C SER A 111 -2.22 -20.55 12.06
N GLY A 112 -2.28 -19.22 12.08
CA GLY A 112 -2.06 -18.44 13.29
C GLY A 112 -3.09 -18.74 14.39
N SER A 113 -4.36 -18.88 14.01
CA SER A 113 -5.43 -19.25 14.94
C SER A 113 -5.27 -20.67 15.50
N ALA A 114 -4.78 -21.62 14.68
CA ALA A 114 -4.46 -22.98 15.09
C ALA A 114 -3.36 -23.04 16.14
N LEU A 115 -2.28 -22.29 15.92
CA LEU A 115 -1.18 -22.18 16.88
C LEU A 115 -1.66 -21.55 18.20
N LYS A 116 -2.63 -20.63 18.14
CA LYS A 116 -3.22 -19.98 19.31
C LYS A 116 -4.27 -20.86 20.02
N GLY A 117 -4.66 -22.00 19.45
CA GLY A 117 -5.69 -22.90 19.99
C GLY A 117 -7.14 -22.42 19.77
N ASN A 118 -7.33 -21.37 18.97
CA ASN A 118 -8.60 -20.65 18.84
C ASN A 118 -9.27 -20.83 17.46
N LEU A 119 -8.91 -21.90 16.73
CA LEU A 119 -9.37 -22.22 15.38
C LEU A 119 -10.89 -22.05 15.17
N PHE A 120 -11.68 -22.37 16.19
CA PHE A 120 -13.14 -22.34 16.15
C PHE A 120 -13.77 -21.34 17.13
N ALA A 121 -12.94 -20.54 17.82
CA ALA A 121 -13.41 -19.63 18.88
C ALA A 121 -13.83 -18.26 18.33
N GLU A 122 -13.28 -17.82 17.20
CA GLU A 122 -13.70 -16.58 16.54
C GLU A 122 -14.55 -16.91 15.32
N PRO A 123 -15.87 -16.61 15.34
CA PRO A 123 -16.69 -16.69 14.15
C PRO A 123 -16.12 -15.68 13.16
N PHE A 124 -15.74 -16.21 12.00
CA PHE A 124 -15.53 -15.54 10.74
C PHE A 124 -15.60 -13.99 10.77
N PRO A 125 -14.54 -13.25 10.35
CA PRO A 125 -14.48 -11.78 10.49
C PRO A 125 -15.52 -11.01 9.68
N PHE A 126 -16.37 -11.72 8.95
CA PHE A 126 -17.49 -11.17 8.22
C PHE A 126 -18.78 -11.51 8.94
N THR A 127 -19.58 -10.46 9.18
CA THR A 127 -20.91 -10.55 9.79
C THR A 127 -21.90 -11.43 9.01
N SER A 128 -21.59 -11.77 7.75
CA SER A 128 -22.41 -12.65 6.91
C SER A 128 -21.61 -13.26 5.75
N VAL A 129 -22.09 -14.37 5.19
CA VAL A 129 -21.54 -14.94 3.93
C VAL A 129 -21.66 -13.95 2.78
N GLN A 130 -22.69 -13.10 2.79
CA GLN A 130 -22.88 -12.06 1.78
C GLN A 130 -21.77 -11.00 1.82
N SER A 131 -21.33 -10.55 3.00
CA SER A 131 -20.22 -9.60 3.12
C SER A 131 -18.88 -10.22 2.71
N LEU A 132 -18.68 -11.53 2.90
CA LEU A 132 -17.56 -12.24 2.29
C LEU A 132 -17.64 -12.25 0.77
N ILE A 133 -18.78 -12.64 0.19
CA ILE A 133 -18.94 -12.69 -1.27
C ILE A 133 -18.72 -11.30 -1.87
N LEU A 134 -19.23 -10.24 -1.24
CA LEU A 134 -19.00 -8.86 -1.66
C LEU A 134 -17.54 -8.45 -1.52
N ALA A 135 -16.86 -8.81 -0.43
CA ALA A 135 -15.43 -8.54 -0.26
C ALA A 135 -14.61 -9.27 -1.34
N LEU A 136 -14.90 -10.54 -1.61
CA LEU A 136 -14.28 -11.32 -2.68
C LEU A 136 -14.57 -10.71 -4.06
N ALA A 137 -15.82 -10.33 -4.33
CA ALA A 137 -16.21 -9.68 -5.57
C ALA A 137 -15.51 -8.34 -5.76
N LEU A 138 -15.39 -7.50 -4.71
CA LEU A 138 -14.64 -6.24 -4.75
C LEU A 138 -13.14 -6.47 -4.97
N THR A 139 -12.55 -7.50 -4.36
CA THR A 139 -11.17 -7.87 -4.69
C THR A 139 -11.01 -8.34 -6.14
N MET A 140 -12.09 -8.86 -6.74
CA MET A 140 -12.14 -9.30 -8.15
C MET A 140 -12.55 -8.19 -9.13
N ILE A 141 -13.13 -7.07 -8.65
CA ILE A 141 -13.49 -5.84 -9.38
C ILE A 141 -12.54 -4.70 -8.96
N THR A 142 -11.37 -4.50 -9.53
CA THR A 142 -10.61 -5.39 -10.36
C THR A 142 -10.36 -4.87 -11.80
N PRO A 143 -10.55 -3.60 -12.28
CA PRO A 143 -10.58 -3.27 -13.72
C PRO A 143 -9.38 -3.73 -14.58
N CYS A 144 -9.37 -5.00 -15.00
CA CYS A 144 -8.40 -5.62 -15.87
C CYS A 144 -8.27 -4.89 -17.21
N ARG A 145 -7.38 -3.90 -17.28
CA ARG A 145 -6.88 -3.42 -18.57
C ARG A 145 -5.86 -4.44 -19.09
N HIS A 146 -6.38 -5.47 -19.75
CA HIS A 146 -5.63 -6.44 -20.51
C HIS A 146 -4.70 -5.73 -21.51
N LYS A 147 -3.41 -5.58 -21.15
CA LYS A 147 -2.36 -5.26 -22.12
C LYS A 147 -1.61 -6.55 -22.42
N HIS A 148 -2.07 -7.23 -23.47
CA HIS A 148 -1.36 -8.34 -24.11
C HIS A 148 0.10 -7.92 -24.33
N ASN A 149 1.06 -8.79 -24.01
CA ASN A 149 2.53 -8.62 -24.12
C ASN A 149 3.25 -7.82 -23.02
N PHE A 150 3.35 -8.38 -21.80
CA PHE A 150 4.40 -7.98 -20.85
C PHE A 150 4.91 -9.07 -19.91
N TYR A 151 4.56 -10.35 -20.12
CA TYR A 151 5.11 -11.43 -19.30
C TYR A 151 6.42 -12.02 -19.86
N HIS A 152 6.82 -11.67 -21.09
CA HIS A 152 8.02 -12.24 -21.72
C HIS A 152 9.33 -11.43 -21.51
N ARG A 153 9.34 -10.37 -20.70
CA ARG A 153 10.54 -9.50 -20.56
C ARG A 153 11.06 -9.26 -19.14
N ILE A 154 10.45 -9.82 -18.09
CA ILE A 154 10.87 -9.57 -16.70
C ILE A 154 11.14 -10.84 -15.87
N SER A 155 10.93 -12.05 -16.41
CA SER A 155 10.95 -13.26 -15.55
C SER A 155 12.28 -14.03 -15.44
N ALA A 156 13.36 -13.65 -16.13
CA ALA A 156 14.61 -14.42 -16.04
C ALA A 156 15.87 -13.57 -15.80
N SER A 157 15.99 -12.39 -16.38
CA SER A 157 17.28 -11.66 -16.36
C SER A 157 17.58 -10.93 -15.05
N TYR A 158 16.57 -10.45 -14.32
CA TYR A 158 16.80 -9.61 -13.12
C TYR A 158 17.04 -10.41 -11.84
N ILE A 159 16.47 -11.60 -11.72
CA ILE A 159 16.64 -12.43 -10.51
C ILE A 159 18.02 -13.09 -10.49
N TYR A 160 18.55 -13.48 -11.66
CA TYR A 160 19.92 -14.02 -11.75
C TYR A 160 20.99 -12.96 -11.49
N GLN A 161 20.81 -11.73 -11.99
CA GLN A 161 21.79 -10.65 -11.79
C GLN A 161 21.89 -10.22 -10.31
N TYR A 162 20.78 -10.23 -9.57
CA TYR A 162 20.76 -9.84 -8.16
C TYR A 162 21.38 -10.92 -7.23
N PHE A 163 21.37 -12.19 -7.65
CA PHE A 163 21.92 -13.30 -6.85
C PHE A 163 23.41 -13.59 -7.17
N SER A 164 23.92 -13.15 -8.32
CA SER A 164 25.35 -13.28 -8.67
C SER A 164 26.25 -12.24 -7.98
N ASP A 165 25.71 -11.08 -7.63
CA ASP A 165 26.46 -9.99 -6.96
C ASP A 165 26.59 -10.20 -5.43
N PHE A 166 26.02 -11.27 -4.87
CA PHE A 166 26.04 -11.58 -3.43
C PHE A 166 26.91 -12.81 -3.07
N LYS A 167 27.88 -13.16 -3.90
CA LYS A 167 28.95 -14.09 -3.51
C LYS A 167 30.15 -13.31 -2.96
N ILE A 168 30.33 -13.41 -1.65
CA ILE A 168 31.63 -13.23 -0.97
C ILE A 168 32.54 -14.39 -1.40
#